data_AF-A0A7C4Y399-F1
#
_entry.id   AF-A0A7C4Y399-F1
#
_cell.length_a   1.000
_cell.length_b   1.000
_cell.length_c   1.000
_cell.angle_alpha   90.00
_cell.angle_beta   90.00
_cell.angle_gamma   90.00
#
_symmetry.space_group_name_H-M   'P 1'
#
loop_
_entity.id
_entity.type
_entity.pdbx_description
1 polymer ?
#
loop_
_entity_poly.entity_id
_entity_poly.type
_entity_poly.pdbx_seq_one_letter_code
_entity_poly.pdbx_strand_id
1 'polypeptide(L)'
;MGRSVISSSITRTPSVQICSVGIGTTVKGVKLTAYGFPHASQDAEMLTCAETTIWSLMEYFGHRYAEYKPILPDQISKILSSISFERLTPSKGLSGNQISYAIKELGFGVRSYSRNQYGAEFEPLLKTYVESGIPVVVLIENSNGIGHALNVVGREPYTTGDLENLQEVTRLSNGKPILDFTTMPMQYVFIDDNFPPYMLAYVDNPASYYNNAQWAGCSISAFIVPLYPKIYLEADEARKMTLLLLDQINFNNTEPLVLKTFLASSRSFKHSISQNALLDKTAKELILGTAMPKFIWVTEITDKAMLANDLCNGLVVLDATEPRKTGVLACIVESNYITLNFTAITQATLSLQPFSMYESNLKPI
;
A
#
# COMPACT_ATOMS: atom_id res chain seq x y z
N MET A 1 -0.67 14.48 -26.38
CA MET A 1 -0.54 13.91 -25.02
C MET A 1 0.01 12.51 -25.07
N GLY A 2 1.13 12.25 -24.41
CA GLY A 2 1.81 10.95 -24.47
C GLY A 2 1.48 10.08 -23.27
N ARG A 3 0.62 9.08 -23.45
CA ARG A 3 0.51 7.94 -22.52
C ARG A 3 1.84 7.20 -22.51
N SER A 4 2.49 7.12 -21.35
CA SER A 4 3.79 6.46 -21.23
C SER A 4 3.80 5.42 -20.11
N VAL A 5 4.54 4.34 -20.35
CA VAL A 5 4.88 3.33 -19.35
C VAL A 5 6.37 3.10 -19.53
N ILE A 6 7.14 3.48 -18.52
CA ILE A 6 8.60 3.37 -18.53
C ILE A 6 8.96 2.32 -17.50
N SER A 7 9.78 1.35 -17.89
CA SER A 7 10.37 0.41 -16.93
C SER A 7 11.35 1.16 -16.04
N SER A 8 11.31 1.01 -14.72
CA SER A 8 12.32 1.64 -13.86
C SER A 8 13.72 1.11 -14.14
N SER A 9 13.86 -0.12 -14.68
CA SER A 9 15.16 -0.66 -15.10
C SER A 9 15.90 0.16 -16.15
N ILE A 10 15.20 1.07 -16.87
CA ILE A 10 15.82 1.97 -17.84
C ILE A 10 15.93 3.42 -17.33
N THR A 11 15.38 3.72 -16.15
CA THR A 11 15.62 5.00 -15.48
C THR A 11 16.94 4.93 -14.71
N ARG A 12 17.55 6.09 -14.40
CA ARG A 12 18.76 6.13 -13.54
C ARG A 12 18.44 5.87 -12.06
N THR A 13 17.22 5.43 -11.77
CA THR A 13 16.70 5.21 -10.42
C THR A 13 17.30 3.92 -9.85
N PRO A 14 17.64 3.86 -8.55
CA PRO A 14 17.97 2.61 -7.88
C PRO A 14 16.89 1.53 -8.10
N SER A 15 17.22 0.27 -7.82
CA SER A 15 16.21 -0.81 -7.73
C SER A 15 15.05 -0.33 -6.86
N VAL A 16 13.81 -0.42 -7.36
CA VAL A 16 12.59 0.00 -6.64
C VAL A 16 11.56 -1.11 -6.68
N GLN A 17 10.67 -1.11 -5.68
CA GLN A 17 9.51 -2.01 -5.62
C GLN A 17 8.24 -1.19 -5.77
N ILE A 18 7.53 -1.39 -6.89
CA ILE A 18 6.38 -0.55 -7.25
C ILE A 18 5.14 -1.36 -7.63
N CYS A 19 4.01 -0.66 -7.62
CA CYS A 19 2.79 -1.06 -8.28
C CYS A 19 3.04 -1.16 -9.80
N SER A 20 3.32 -2.36 -10.31
CA SER A 20 3.63 -2.58 -11.73
C SER A 20 2.48 -3.27 -12.48
N VAL A 21 2.25 -2.85 -13.73
CA VAL A 21 1.36 -3.53 -14.69
C VAL A 21 2.03 -3.71 -16.04
N GLY A 22 1.71 -4.81 -16.72
CA GLY A 22 2.13 -5.05 -18.09
C GLY A 22 1.17 -4.38 -19.08
N ILE A 23 1.68 -3.46 -19.89
CA ILE A 23 0.91 -2.78 -20.93
C ILE A 23 1.45 -3.20 -22.30
N GLY A 24 0.57 -3.87 -23.07
CA GLY A 24 0.87 -4.35 -24.40
C GLY A 24 0.94 -3.21 -25.42
N THR A 25 1.92 -3.27 -26.31
CA THR A 25 2.05 -2.38 -27.46
C THR A 25 2.50 -3.16 -28.70
N THR A 26 2.52 -2.52 -29.87
CA THR A 26 2.99 -3.15 -31.11
C THR A 26 3.85 -2.17 -31.89
N VAL A 27 5.04 -2.62 -32.28
CA VAL A 27 5.98 -1.85 -33.11
C VAL A 27 6.29 -2.68 -34.35
N LYS A 28 5.96 -2.14 -35.55
CA LYS A 28 6.16 -2.83 -36.84
C LYS A 28 5.62 -4.28 -36.87
N GLY A 29 4.47 -4.51 -36.23
CA GLY A 29 3.84 -5.83 -36.14
C GLY A 29 4.35 -6.76 -35.03
N VAL A 30 5.41 -6.36 -34.31
CA VAL A 30 5.92 -7.12 -33.15
C VAL A 30 5.17 -6.69 -31.90
N LYS A 31 4.54 -7.66 -31.21
CA LYS A 31 3.89 -7.44 -29.92
C LYS A 31 4.94 -7.33 -28.82
N LEU A 32 4.91 -6.24 -28.07
CA LEU A 32 5.79 -5.96 -26.94
C LEU A 32 4.95 -5.71 -25.70
N THR A 33 5.53 -5.89 -24.51
CA THR A 33 4.89 -5.53 -23.24
C THR A 33 5.88 -4.68 -22.44
N ALA A 34 5.46 -3.49 -22.04
CA ALA A 34 6.19 -2.65 -21.10
C ALA A 34 5.63 -2.87 -19.70
N TYR A 35 6.50 -3.03 -18.71
CA TYR A 35 6.12 -3.15 -17.30
C TYR A 35 6.49 -1.87 -16.56
N GLY A 36 5.58 -1.34 -15.75
CA GLY A 36 5.79 -0.13 -14.98
C GLY A 36 4.47 0.41 -14.41
N PHE A 37 4.54 1.54 -13.72
CA PHE A 37 3.35 2.31 -13.36
C PHE A 37 3.03 3.29 -14.50
N PRO A 38 1.75 3.44 -14.91
CA PRO A 38 1.37 4.41 -15.94
C PRO A 38 1.67 5.84 -15.52
N HIS A 39 2.18 6.65 -16.45
CA HIS A 39 2.53 8.05 -16.20
C HIS A 39 2.22 8.92 -17.41
N ALA A 40 1.81 10.16 -17.13
CA ALA A 40 1.72 11.24 -18.09
C ALA A 40 2.24 12.52 -17.43
N SER A 41 2.93 13.36 -18.20
CA SER A 41 3.29 14.71 -17.76
C SER A 41 2.12 15.66 -17.98
N GLN A 42 2.06 16.72 -17.18
CA GLN A 42 1.04 17.75 -17.33
C GLN A 42 1.17 18.47 -18.68
N ASP A 43 0.04 18.83 -19.27
CA ASP A 43 -0.02 19.80 -20.35
C ASP A 43 -0.84 21.01 -19.85
N ALA A 44 -0.18 22.16 -19.73
CA ALA A 44 -0.71 23.37 -19.09
C ALA A 44 -2.02 23.89 -19.74
N GLU A 45 -2.33 23.45 -20.96
CA GLU A 45 -3.55 23.83 -21.68
C GLU A 45 -4.77 22.97 -21.36
N MET A 46 -4.61 21.72 -20.90
CA MET A 46 -5.68 20.72 -20.96
C MET A 46 -5.84 19.81 -19.74
N LEU A 47 -4.81 19.60 -18.90
CA LEU A 47 -4.87 18.71 -17.73
C LEU A 47 -4.30 19.33 -16.47
N THR A 48 -4.99 19.16 -15.35
CA THR A 48 -4.51 19.51 -14.01
C THR A 48 -3.74 18.35 -13.37
N CYS A 49 -2.88 18.64 -12.39
CA CYS A 49 -2.13 17.61 -11.64
C CYS A 49 -3.02 16.52 -11.04
N ALA A 50 -4.20 16.93 -10.55
CA ALA A 50 -5.17 16.02 -10.00
C ALA A 50 -5.85 15.13 -11.06
N GLU A 51 -6.11 15.63 -12.27
CA GLU A 51 -6.61 14.81 -13.38
C GLU A 51 -5.56 13.80 -13.84
N THR A 52 -4.29 14.22 -13.97
CA THR A 52 -3.16 13.34 -14.32
C THR A 52 -2.97 12.21 -13.29
N THR A 53 -3.12 12.55 -12.02
CA THR A 53 -3.04 11.61 -10.89
C THR A 53 -4.20 10.59 -10.91
N ILE A 54 -5.44 11.04 -11.15
CA ILE A 54 -6.60 10.15 -11.29
C ILE A 54 -6.45 9.26 -12.53
N TRP A 55 -5.98 9.82 -13.65
CA TRP A 55 -5.78 9.09 -14.88
C TRP A 55 -4.75 7.96 -14.71
N SER A 56 -3.59 8.25 -14.13
CA SER A 56 -2.52 7.27 -13.91
C SER A 56 -2.99 6.12 -13.00
N LEU A 57 -3.77 6.44 -11.97
CA LEU A 57 -4.42 5.47 -11.09
C LEU A 57 -5.41 4.57 -11.86
N MET A 58 -6.28 5.15 -12.69
CA MET A 58 -7.24 4.39 -13.50
C MET A 58 -6.58 3.51 -14.56
N GLU A 59 -5.50 3.99 -15.18
CA GLU A 59 -4.69 3.19 -16.09
C GLU A 59 -4.11 1.98 -15.36
N TYR A 60 -3.57 2.15 -14.15
CA TYR A 60 -3.03 1.04 -13.37
C TYR A 60 -4.13 0.03 -13.02
N PHE A 61 -5.20 0.48 -12.38
CA PHE A 61 -6.28 -0.41 -11.94
C PHE A 61 -6.97 -1.10 -13.11
N GLY A 62 -7.18 -0.40 -14.23
CA GLY A 62 -7.82 -0.93 -15.43
C GLY A 62 -7.02 -1.99 -16.18
N HIS A 63 -5.69 -2.04 -16.01
CA HIS A 63 -4.86 -3.13 -16.55
C HIS A 63 -4.62 -4.25 -15.54
N ARG A 64 -4.76 -3.98 -14.24
CA ARG A 64 -4.51 -4.95 -13.17
C ARG A 64 -5.74 -5.78 -12.79
N TYR A 65 -6.92 -5.17 -12.77
CA TYR A 65 -8.15 -5.79 -12.29
C TYR A 65 -9.27 -5.61 -13.30
N ALA A 66 -9.98 -6.71 -13.61
CA ALA A 66 -11.01 -6.73 -14.64
C ALA A 66 -12.26 -5.89 -14.29
N GLU A 67 -12.44 -5.56 -13.01
CA GLU A 67 -13.53 -4.74 -12.51
C GLU A 67 -13.39 -3.26 -12.85
N TYR A 68 -12.18 -2.79 -13.12
CA TYR A 68 -11.90 -1.41 -13.50
C TYR A 68 -11.55 -1.32 -14.98
N LYS A 69 -11.67 -0.12 -15.54
CA LYS A 69 -11.31 0.15 -16.94
C LYS A 69 -10.47 1.42 -17.01
N PRO A 70 -9.49 1.50 -17.91
CA PRO A 70 -8.82 2.76 -18.22
C PRO A 70 -9.84 3.82 -18.60
N ILE A 71 -9.54 5.08 -18.28
CA ILE A 71 -10.45 6.20 -18.49
C ILE A 71 -9.82 7.25 -19.41
N LEU A 72 -10.66 7.95 -20.18
CA LEU A 72 -10.23 9.11 -20.96
C LEU A 72 -10.18 10.38 -20.09
N PRO A 73 -9.20 11.27 -20.28
CA PRO A 73 -9.13 12.54 -19.56
C PRO A 73 -10.44 13.35 -19.59
N ASP A 74 -11.11 13.47 -20.74
CA ASP A 74 -12.41 14.16 -20.88
C ASP A 74 -13.51 13.58 -19.96
N GLN A 75 -13.48 12.28 -19.68
CA GLN A 75 -14.44 11.68 -18.75
C GLN A 75 -14.14 12.09 -17.30
N ILE A 76 -12.86 12.23 -16.94
CA ILE A 76 -12.45 12.75 -15.63
C ILE A 76 -12.92 14.20 -15.50
N SER A 77 -12.65 15.05 -16.50
CA SER A 77 -13.07 16.45 -16.50
C SER A 77 -14.60 16.58 -16.40
N LYS A 78 -15.38 15.70 -17.06
CA LYS A 78 -16.85 15.66 -16.92
C LYS A 78 -17.29 15.36 -15.50
N ILE A 79 -16.71 14.34 -14.86
CA ILE A 79 -17.02 14.00 -13.45
C ILE A 79 -16.72 15.20 -12.56
N LEU A 80 -15.55 15.82 -12.72
CA LEU A 80 -15.14 16.97 -11.93
C LEU A 80 -16.01 18.22 -12.18
N SER A 81 -16.46 18.43 -13.41
CA SER A 81 -17.33 19.56 -13.76
C SER A 81 -18.69 19.49 -13.08
N SER A 82 -19.19 18.28 -12.81
CA SER A 82 -20.48 18.08 -12.16
C SER A 82 -20.49 18.49 -10.68
N ILE A 83 -19.31 18.61 -10.06
CA ILE A 83 -19.14 18.93 -8.63
C ILE A 83 -18.39 20.24 -8.38
N SER A 84 -17.92 20.91 -9.44
CA SER A 84 -17.16 22.14 -9.31
C SER A 84 -18.12 23.34 -9.41
N PHE A 85 -18.26 24.07 -8.30
CA PHE A 85 -19.08 25.29 -8.23
C PHE A 85 -18.37 26.53 -8.82
N GLU A 86 -17.07 26.43 -9.13
CA GLU A 86 -16.28 27.46 -9.83
C GLU A 86 -15.98 27.03 -11.28
N ARG A 87 -15.62 27.99 -12.16
CA ARG A 87 -15.13 27.67 -13.52
C ARG A 87 -13.90 26.77 -13.42
N LEU A 88 -13.93 25.63 -14.12
CA LEU A 88 -12.79 24.71 -14.25
C LEU A 88 -11.64 25.28 -15.08
N THR A 89 -11.83 26.40 -15.78
CA THR A 89 -10.78 27.07 -16.54
C THR A 89 -10.82 28.60 -16.34
N PRO A 90 -9.69 29.24 -15.97
CA PRO A 90 -8.46 28.62 -15.44
C PRO A 90 -8.68 28.05 -14.02
N SER A 91 -8.29 26.79 -13.79
CA SER A 91 -8.53 26.09 -12.52
C SER A 91 -7.59 26.58 -11.40
N LYS A 92 -8.09 26.71 -10.16
CA LYS A 92 -7.26 26.91 -8.95
C LYS A 92 -6.70 25.58 -8.39
N GLY A 93 -6.67 24.52 -9.20
CA GLY A 93 -6.43 23.14 -8.74
C GLY A 93 -7.70 22.48 -8.17
N LEU A 94 -7.63 21.16 -7.92
CA LEU A 94 -8.72 20.40 -7.29
C LEU A 94 -8.45 20.20 -5.80
N SER A 95 -9.48 20.36 -4.98
CA SER A 95 -9.44 19.99 -3.57
C SER A 95 -9.40 18.47 -3.37
N GLY A 96 -8.85 18.01 -2.25
CA GLY A 96 -8.86 16.60 -1.88
C GLY A 96 -10.25 15.95 -1.87
N ASN A 97 -11.28 16.73 -1.54
CA ASN A 97 -12.68 16.27 -1.57
C ASN A 97 -13.17 16.02 -3.00
N GLN A 98 -12.81 16.88 -3.96
CA GLN A 98 -13.18 16.69 -5.36
C GLN A 98 -12.47 15.46 -5.96
N ILE A 99 -11.19 15.26 -5.61
CA ILE A 99 -10.43 14.06 -6.02
C ILE A 99 -11.08 12.80 -5.42
N SER A 100 -11.39 12.83 -4.12
CA SER A 100 -12.02 11.71 -3.43
C SER A 100 -13.38 11.36 -4.05
N TYR A 101 -14.18 12.37 -4.39
CA TYR A 101 -15.47 12.18 -5.07
C TYR A 101 -15.27 11.56 -6.46
N ALA A 102 -14.34 12.10 -7.26
CA ALA A 102 -14.09 11.57 -8.60
C ALA A 102 -13.67 10.09 -8.55
N ILE A 103 -12.76 9.72 -7.65
CA ILE A 103 -12.34 8.32 -7.47
C ILE A 103 -13.53 7.45 -7.03
N LYS A 104 -14.44 7.96 -6.21
CA LYS A 104 -15.65 7.23 -5.80
C LYS A 104 -16.60 6.98 -6.99
N GLU A 105 -16.83 7.98 -7.83
CA GLU A 105 -17.66 7.83 -9.04
C GLU A 105 -17.06 6.83 -10.04
N LEU A 106 -15.74 6.63 -9.99
CA LEU A 106 -15.02 5.63 -10.79
C LEU A 106 -15.14 4.20 -10.23
N GLY A 107 -15.93 3.99 -9.18
CA GLY A 107 -16.30 2.67 -8.67
C GLY A 107 -15.43 2.16 -7.53
N PHE A 108 -14.63 3.02 -6.89
CA PHE A 108 -13.85 2.66 -5.70
C PHE A 108 -14.60 2.96 -4.40
N GLY A 109 -14.31 2.16 -3.37
CA GLY A 109 -14.48 2.60 -1.99
C GLY A 109 -13.35 3.55 -1.66
N VAL A 110 -13.66 4.81 -1.39
CA VAL A 110 -12.63 5.83 -1.16
C VAL A 110 -12.47 6.08 0.32
N ARG A 111 -11.21 6.04 0.78
CA ARG A 111 -10.86 6.47 2.13
C ARG A 111 -9.82 7.57 2.11
N SER A 112 -10.13 8.67 2.77
CA SER A 112 -9.24 9.83 2.88
C SER A 112 -8.76 9.98 4.32
N TYR A 113 -7.48 10.29 4.46
CA TYR A 113 -6.78 10.51 5.72
C TYR A 113 -6.16 11.90 5.68
N SER A 114 -6.28 12.67 6.77
CA SER A 114 -5.62 13.97 6.91
C SER A 114 -4.62 13.94 8.06
N ARG A 115 -3.48 14.62 7.88
CA ARG A 115 -2.42 14.66 8.89
C ARG A 115 -2.92 15.24 10.20
N ASN A 116 -3.75 16.29 10.14
CA ASN A 116 -4.35 16.93 11.32
C ASN A 116 -5.24 15.98 12.14
N GLN A 117 -5.95 15.06 11.47
CA GLN A 117 -6.85 14.11 12.16
C GLN A 117 -6.10 12.91 12.74
N TYR A 118 -5.09 12.39 12.03
CA TYR A 118 -4.44 11.12 12.38
C TYR A 118 -3.12 11.29 13.13
N GLY A 119 -2.51 12.48 13.11
CA GLY A 119 -1.27 12.76 13.85
C GLY A 119 -0.17 11.73 13.57
N ALA A 120 0.30 11.06 14.62
CA ALA A 120 1.37 10.06 14.54
C ALA A 120 0.99 8.81 13.71
N GLU A 121 -0.30 8.47 13.61
CA GLU A 121 -0.75 7.31 12.82
C GLU A 121 -0.82 7.61 11.31
N PHE A 122 -0.73 8.88 10.91
CA PHE A 122 -0.89 9.28 9.51
C PHE A 122 0.10 8.58 8.57
N GLU A 123 1.39 8.62 8.90
CA GLU A 123 2.43 8.03 8.06
C GLU A 123 2.44 6.50 8.10
N PRO A 124 2.34 5.83 9.26
CA PRO A 124 2.17 4.37 9.32
C PRO A 124 1.02 3.87 8.44
N LEU A 125 -0.11 4.57 8.41
CA LEU A 125 -1.26 4.19 7.58
C LEU A 125 -0.96 4.36 6.08
N LEU A 126 -0.36 5.49 5.67
CA LEU A 126 0.07 5.70 4.29
C LEU A 126 1.00 4.57 3.85
N LYS A 127 2.04 4.29 4.64
CA LYS A 127 3.06 3.27 4.35
C LYS A 127 2.44 1.86 4.31
N THR A 128 1.48 1.56 5.17
CA THR A 128 0.72 0.29 5.15
C THR A 128 -0.03 0.09 3.82
N TYR A 129 -0.66 1.13 3.28
CA TYR A 129 -1.32 1.04 1.97
C TYR A 129 -0.34 0.92 0.81
N VAL A 130 0.85 1.52 0.91
CA VAL A 130 1.93 1.29 -0.07
C VAL A 130 2.39 -0.18 -0.04
N GLU A 131 2.62 -0.77 1.13
CA GLU A 131 2.95 -2.21 1.27
C GLU A 131 1.81 -3.13 0.81
N SER A 132 0.57 -2.61 0.82
CA SER A 132 -0.61 -3.28 0.25
C SER A 132 -0.62 -3.32 -1.28
N GLY A 133 0.35 -2.67 -1.95
CA GLY A 133 0.39 -2.57 -3.41
C GLY A 133 -0.79 -1.77 -3.97
N ILE A 134 -1.26 -0.78 -3.21
CA ILE A 134 -2.33 0.14 -3.61
C ILE A 134 -1.68 1.50 -3.88
N PRO A 135 -1.70 2.00 -5.13
CA PRO A 135 -1.22 3.35 -5.40
C PRO A 135 -2.14 4.36 -4.71
N VAL A 136 -1.56 5.22 -3.88
CA VAL A 136 -2.30 6.24 -3.13
C VAL A 136 -2.13 7.60 -3.78
N VAL A 137 -3.16 8.45 -3.68
CA VAL A 137 -3.03 9.87 -4.03
C VAL A 137 -2.62 10.63 -2.79
N VAL A 138 -1.58 11.45 -2.87
CA VAL A 138 -1.13 12.32 -1.78
C VAL A 138 -1.29 13.78 -2.19
N LEU A 139 -1.66 14.61 -1.22
CA LEU A 139 -1.74 16.06 -1.38
C LEU A 139 -0.58 16.67 -0.59
N ILE A 140 0.29 17.39 -1.29
CA ILE A 140 1.40 18.12 -0.66
C ILE A 140 1.12 19.61 -0.67
N GLU A 141 1.48 20.27 0.43
CA GLU A 141 1.32 21.71 0.58
C GLU A 141 2.40 22.31 1.47
N ASN A 142 2.57 23.63 1.37
CA ASN A 142 3.39 24.41 2.30
C ASN A 142 2.84 25.82 2.53
N SER A 143 3.50 26.57 3.42
CA SER A 143 3.17 27.96 3.73
C SER A 143 3.45 28.95 2.58
N ASN A 144 4.19 28.55 1.54
CA ASN A 144 4.46 29.38 0.36
C ASN A 144 3.33 29.34 -0.68
N GLY A 145 2.23 28.64 -0.38
CA GLY A 145 1.09 28.52 -1.29
C GLY A 145 1.25 27.43 -2.35
N ILE A 146 2.22 26.52 -2.19
CA ILE A 146 2.28 25.31 -3.01
C ILE A 146 1.14 24.38 -2.59
N GLY A 147 0.43 23.85 -3.58
CA GLY A 147 -0.52 22.76 -3.43
C GLY A 147 -0.40 21.85 -4.64
N HIS A 148 -0.15 20.56 -4.43
CA HIS A 148 0.07 19.61 -5.53
C HIS A 148 -0.47 18.22 -5.19
N ALA A 149 -0.95 17.50 -6.21
CA ALA A 149 -1.49 16.16 -6.08
C ALA A 149 -0.59 15.18 -6.85
N LEU A 150 -0.21 14.09 -6.18
CA LEU A 150 0.78 13.12 -6.66
C LEU A 150 0.30 11.70 -6.39
N ASN A 151 0.84 10.71 -7.11
CA ASN A 151 0.70 9.31 -6.69
C ASN A 151 1.95 8.83 -5.93
N VAL A 152 1.75 8.09 -4.83
CA VAL A 152 2.80 7.24 -4.24
C VAL A 152 2.52 5.80 -4.62
N VAL A 153 3.47 5.15 -5.27
CA VAL A 153 3.25 3.88 -5.98
C VAL A 153 4.16 2.74 -5.52
N GLY A 154 5.05 3.00 -4.57
CA GLY A 154 6.02 2.02 -4.11
C GLY A 154 7.09 2.64 -3.21
N ARG A 155 8.19 1.92 -3.06
CA ARG A 155 9.36 2.34 -2.27
C ARG A 155 10.64 1.71 -2.79
N GLU A 156 11.78 2.19 -2.30
CA GLU A 156 13.06 1.48 -2.45
C GLU A 156 13.10 0.19 -1.60
N PRO A 157 13.89 -0.83 -1.96
CA PRO A 157 14.23 -1.95 -1.09
C PRO A 157 14.88 -1.48 0.21
N TYR A 158 14.55 -2.10 1.33
CA TYR A 158 15.31 -1.89 2.56
C TYR A 158 16.61 -2.70 2.54
N THR A 159 17.58 -2.21 3.30
CA THR A 159 18.86 -2.85 3.56
C THR A 159 18.92 -3.41 4.98
N THR A 160 19.90 -4.27 5.26
CA THR A 160 20.15 -4.74 6.63
C THR A 160 20.47 -3.58 7.59
N GLY A 161 21.06 -2.48 7.10
CA GLY A 161 21.32 -1.29 7.92
C GLY A 161 20.05 -0.55 8.34
N ASP A 162 19.00 -0.58 7.52
CA ASP A 162 17.72 0.07 7.83
C ASP A 162 16.97 -0.63 8.96
N LEU A 163 17.20 -1.94 9.14
CA LEU A 163 16.61 -2.75 10.20
C LEU A 163 17.02 -2.25 11.59
N GLU A 164 18.21 -1.65 11.72
CA GLU A 164 18.65 -1.10 13.00
C GLU A 164 17.87 0.14 13.43
N ASN A 165 17.25 0.82 12.48
CA ASN A 165 16.46 2.03 12.71
C ASN A 165 14.98 1.75 12.97
N LEU A 166 14.56 0.48 12.99
CA LEU A 166 13.19 0.12 13.40
C LEU A 166 12.91 0.59 14.83
N GLN A 167 11.79 1.28 15.00
CA GLN A 167 11.41 1.89 16.27
C GLN A 167 10.36 1.05 17.01
N GLU A 168 10.49 1.01 18.34
CA GLU A 168 9.46 0.46 19.21
C GLU A 168 8.24 1.40 19.18
N VAL A 169 7.10 0.87 18.76
CA VAL A 169 5.84 1.63 18.70
C VAL A 169 4.96 1.39 19.92
N THR A 170 5.07 0.22 20.53
CA THR A 170 4.31 -0.15 21.73
C THR A 170 4.91 -1.39 22.39
N ARG A 171 4.32 -1.81 23.51
CA ARG A 171 4.59 -3.07 24.20
C ARG A 171 3.30 -3.82 24.43
N LEU A 172 3.37 -5.15 24.37
CA LEU A 172 2.32 -6.01 24.89
C LEU A 172 2.22 -5.87 26.41
N SER A 173 1.11 -6.30 27.00
CA SER A 173 0.83 -6.30 28.45
C SER A 173 1.87 -7.07 29.26
N ASN A 174 2.48 -8.11 28.66
CA ASN A 174 3.59 -8.87 29.24
C ASN A 174 4.95 -8.16 29.12
N GLY A 175 5.00 -6.94 28.58
CA GLY A 175 6.20 -6.12 28.42
C GLY A 175 7.02 -6.39 27.16
N LYS A 176 6.61 -7.33 26.29
CA LYS A 176 7.30 -7.66 25.04
C LYS A 176 7.27 -6.47 24.06
N PRO A 177 8.42 -5.98 23.57
CA PRO A 177 8.47 -4.87 22.63
C PRO A 177 7.86 -5.21 21.26
N ILE A 178 7.15 -4.25 20.68
CA ILE A 178 6.63 -4.31 19.32
C ILE A 178 7.29 -3.21 18.49
N LEU A 179 7.98 -3.62 17.44
CA LEU A 179 8.50 -2.77 16.37
C LEU A 179 7.54 -2.82 15.18
N ASP A 180 7.42 -1.71 14.44
CA ASP A 180 6.57 -1.64 13.26
C ASP A 180 7.41 -1.41 12.00
N PHE A 181 7.21 -2.26 10.98
CA PHE A 181 7.90 -2.18 9.70
C PHE A 181 7.81 -0.78 9.06
N THR A 182 6.70 -0.07 9.27
CA THR A 182 6.46 1.27 8.72
C THR A 182 7.35 2.37 9.33
N THR A 183 8.03 2.10 10.44
CA THR A 183 8.99 3.04 11.05
C THR A 183 10.34 3.06 10.34
N MET A 184 10.59 2.09 9.45
CA MET A 184 11.85 1.99 8.73
C MET A 184 12.08 3.23 7.84
N PRO A 185 13.29 3.81 7.84
CA PRO A 185 13.60 5.04 7.12
C PRO A 185 13.85 4.75 5.63
N MET A 186 12.78 4.57 4.86
CA MET A 186 12.85 4.29 3.42
C MET A 186 12.32 5.47 2.60
N GLN A 187 12.87 5.64 1.39
CA GLN A 187 12.31 6.50 0.36
C GLN A 187 11.16 5.81 -0.37
N TYR A 188 10.18 6.62 -0.73
CA TYR A 188 8.96 6.22 -1.43
C TYR A 188 9.00 6.73 -2.87
N VAL A 189 8.31 6.01 -3.74
CA VAL A 189 8.30 6.27 -5.18
C VAL A 189 7.10 7.14 -5.53
N PHE A 190 7.36 8.38 -5.93
CA PHE A 190 6.36 9.36 -6.35
C PHE A 190 6.27 9.40 -7.88
N ILE A 191 5.04 9.50 -8.38
CA ILE A 191 4.75 9.89 -9.75
C ILE A 191 4.31 11.35 -9.71
N ASP A 192 5.21 12.21 -10.16
CA ASP A 192 5.04 13.65 -10.22
C ASP A 192 5.05 14.08 -11.68
N ASP A 193 3.99 14.76 -12.10
CA ASP A 193 3.78 15.22 -13.47
C ASP A 193 4.74 16.35 -13.88
N ASN A 194 5.42 16.98 -12.92
CA ASN A 194 6.50 17.94 -13.14
C ASN A 194 7.87 17.30 -13.42
N PHE A 195 8.00 15.97 -13.23
CA PHE A 195 9.28 15.25 -13.31
C PHE A 195 9.16 13.98 -14.17
N PRO A 196 10.30 13.36 -14.53
CA PRO A 196 10.29 11.97 -14.96
C PRO A 196 9.67 11.05 -13.90
N PRO A 197 9.08 9.90 -14.29
CA PRO A 197 8.46 9.01 -13.32
C PRO A 197 9.50 8.42 -12.35
N TYR A 198 9.00 7.98 -11.20
CA TYR A 198 9.74 7.30 -10.15
C TYR A 198 10.72 8.19 -9.38
N MET A 199 10.25 9.38 -8.99
CA MET A 199 11.00 10.25 -8.10
C MET A 199 11.03 9.67 -6.69
N LEU A 200 12.21 9.62 -6.07
CA LEU A 200 12.36 9.11 -4.71
C LEU A 200 12.38 10.27 -3.71
N ALA A 201 11.59 10.13 -2.65
CA ALA A 201 11.58 11.06 -1.53
C ALA A 201 11.09 10.37 -0.25
N TYR A 202 11.44 10.92 0.90
CA TYR A 202 10.85 10.50 2.18
C TYR A 202 9.45 11.11 2.35
N VAL A 203 8.59 10.44 3.11
CA VAL A 203 7.20 10.88 3.38
C VAL A 203 7.15 12.21 4.13
N ASP A 204 8.14 12.48 4.98
CA ASP A 204 8.29 13.72 5.76
C ASP A 204 8.93 14.87 4.97
N ASN A 205 9.57 14.57 3.84
CA ASN A 205 10.14 15.55 2.91
C ASN A 205 9.82 15.18 1.44
N PRO A 206 8.53 15.19 1.05
CA PRO A 206 8.04 14.63 -0.21
C PRO A 206 8.47 15.43 -1.46
N ALA A 207 8.97 16.66 -1.28
CA ALA A 207 9.41 17.54 -2.37
C ALA A 207 10.94 17.71 -2.40
N SER A 208 11.70 16.79 -1.79
CA SER A 208 13.17 16.90 -1.67
C SER A 208 13.92 17.02 -3.00
N TYR A 209 13.32 16.56 -4.10
CA TYR A 209 13.86 16.64 -5.46
C TYR A 209 13.55 17.96 -6.19
N TYR A 210 12.74 18.85 -5.60
CA TYR A 210 12.53 20.20 -6.12
C TYR A 210 13.68 21.13 -5.71
N ASN A 211 14.37 21.69 -6.70
CA ASN A 211 15.45 22.66 -6.45
C ASN A 211 14.94 24.10 -6.22
N ASN A 212 13.65 24.36 -6.45
CA ASN A 212 13.06 25.69 -6.28
C ASN A 212 12.70 25.93 -4.80
N ALA A 213 13.21 27.01 -4.21
CA ALA A 213 12.97 27.40 -2.82
C ALA A 213 11.49 27.55 -2.43
N GLN A 214 10.59 27.81 -3.41
CA GLN A 214 9.15 27.84 -3.15
C GLN A 214 8.60 26.51 -2.65
N TRP A 215 9.24 25.37 -2.98
CA TRP A 215 8.84 24.03 -2.56
C TRP A 215 9.44 23.62 -1.20
N ALA A 216 10.28 24.46 -0.60
CA ALA A 216 10.83 24.20 0.73
C ALA A 216 9.70 24.05 1.77
N GLY A 217 9.84 23.06 2.66
CA GLY A 217 8.86 22.80 3.71
C GLY A 217 7.54 22.20 3.24
N CYS A 218 7.47 21.68 2.01
CA CYS A 218 6.31 20.87 1.60
C CYS A 218 6.17 19.64 2.49
N SER A 219 4.94 19.36 2.88
CA SER A 219 4.57 18.16 3.64
C SER A 219 3.29 17.57 3.07
N ILE A 220 3.09 16.26 3.27
CA ILE A 220 1.85 15.60 2.88
C ILE A 220 0.75 15.99 3.88
N SER A 221 -0.25 16.76 3.45
CA SER A 221 -1.37 17.19 4.29
C SER A 221 -2.49 16.15 4.36
N ALA A 222 -2.70 15.40 3.29
CA ALA A 222 -3.67 14.32 3.22
C ALA A 222 -3.27 13.26 2.19
N PHE A 223 -3.83 12.06 2.33
CA PHE A 223 -3.79 11.04 1.28
C PHE A 223 -5.16 10.36 1.09
N ILE A 224 -5.38 9.87 -0.11
CA ILE A 224 -6.63 9.26 -0.57
C ILE A 224 -6.30 7.86 -1.11
N VAL A 225 -7.02 6.87 -0.58
CA VAL A 225 -6.81 5.46 -0.89
C VAL A 225 -7.96 4.93 -1.74
N PRO A 226 -7.69 4.46 -2.98
CA PRO A 226 -8.67 3.80 -3.84
C PRO A 226 -8.84 2.33 -3.45
N LEU A 227 -9.81 2.01 -2.59
CA LEU A 227 -10.09 0.64 -2.14
C LEU A 227 -11.16 -0.04 -3.01
N TYR A 228 -11.16 -1.37 -2.99
CA TYR A 228 -12.31 -2.12 -3.48
C TYR A 228 -13.55 -1.79 -2.61
N PRO A 229 -14.74 -1.52 -3.20
CA PRO A 229 -15.91 -1.01 -2.45
C PRO A 229 -16.43 -1.87 -1.30
N LYS A 230 -16.03 -3.15 -1.23
CA LYS A 230 -16.43 -4.07 -0.16
C LYS A 230 -15.36 -4.27 0.91
N ILE A 231 -14.32 -3.44 0.92
CA ILE A 231 -13.39 -3.37 2.05
C ILE A 231 -13.99 -2.38 3.05
N TYR A 232 -14.28 -2.86 4.25
CA TYR A 232 -14.88 -2.08 5.33
C TYR A 232 -13.97 -1.97 6.55
N LEU A 233 -13.10 -2.97 6.78
CA LEU A 233 -12.10 -2.91 7.84
C LEU A 233 -10.89 -2.13 7.34
N GLU A 234 -10.55 -1.04 8.02
CA GLU A 234 -9.44 -0.16 7.66
C GLU A 234 -8.10 -0.63 8.24
N ALA A 235 -7.00 -0.08 7.71
CA ALA A 235 -5.65 -0.44 8.14
C ALA A 235 -5.40 -0.19 9.64
N ASP A 236 -5.99 0.87 10.22
CA ASP A 236 -5.81 1.20 11.63
C ASP A 236 -6.50 0.16 12.53
N GLU A 237 -7.73 -0.23 12.20
CA GLU A 237 -8.49 -1.27 12.90
C GLU A 237 -7.79 -2.62 12.77
N ALA A 238 -7.30 -2.98 11.58
CA ALA A 238 -6.56 -4.22 11.36
C ALA A 238 -5.30 -4.29 12.26
N ARG A 239 -4.49 -3.22 12.31
CA ARG A 239 -3.30 -3.14 13.17
C ARG A 239 -3.67 -3.25 14.65
N LYS A 240 -4.69 -2.54 15.11
CA LYS A 240 -5.19 -2.60 16.50
C LYS A 240 -5.68 -4.01 16.86
N MET A 241 -6.46 -4.65 16.01
CA MET A 241 -6.97 -6.01 16.24
C MET A 241 -5.83 -7.04 16.32
N THR A 242 -4.81 -6.90 15.46
CA THR A 242 -3.61 -7.74 15.56
C THR A 242 -2.94 -7.57 16.92
N LEU A 243 -2.70 -6.34 17.38
CA LEU A 243 -2.09 -6.11 18.69
C LEU A 243 -2.92 -6.73 19.83
N LEU A 244 -4.25 -6.56 19.81
CA LEU A 244 -5.14 -7.16 20.80
C LEU A 244 -5.08 -8.70 20.79
N LEU A 245 -4.92 -9.31 19.63
CA LEU A 245 -4.77 -10.76 19.51
C LEU A 245 -3.42 -11.24 20.06
N LEU A 246 -2.33 -10.56 19.69
CA LEU A 246 -0.98 -10.91 20.18
C LEU A 246 -0.87 -10.73 21.70
N ASP A 247 -1.60 -9.78 22.27
CA ASP A 247 -1.62 -9.56 23.72
C ASP A 247 -2.20 -10.74 24.52
N GLN A 248 -2.99 -11.60 23.86
CA GLN A 248 -3.55 -12.82 24.46
C GLN A 248 -2.62 -14.02 24.38
N ILE A 249 -1.43 -13.86 23.79
CA ILE A 249 -0.52 -14.96 23.46
C ILE A 249 0.71 -14.88 24.36
N ASN A 250 1.04 -16.02 24.97
CA ASN A 250 2.26 -16.16 25.77
C ASN A 250 3.44 -16.48 24.87
N PHE A 251 4.27 -15.48 24.60
CA PHE A 251 5.52 -15.64 23.88
C PHE A 251 6.61 -16.24 24.78
N ASN A 252 7.38 -17.18 24.25
CA ASN A 252 8.39 -17.89 25.04
C ASN A 252 9.70 -17.12 25.17
N ASN A 253 10.00 -16.23 24.22
CA ASN A 253 11.20 -15.40 24.21
C ASN A 253 10.88 -13.92 24.50
N THR A 254 11.91 -13.14 24.84
CA THR A 254 11.81 -11.70 25.11
C THR A 254 12.17 -10.82 23.91
N GLU A 255 12.57 -11.41 22.78
CA GLU A 255 12.99 -10.66 21.59
C GLU A 255 11.85 -9.77 21.07
N PRO A 256 12.14 -8.55 20.56
CA PRO A 256 11.12 -7.70 19.96
C PRO A 256 10.43 -8.38 18.78
N LEU A 257 9.11 -8.21 18.66
CA LEU A 257 8.38 -8.59 17.44
C LEU A 257 8.42 -7.44 16.46
N VAL A 258 8.72 -7.71 15.20
CA VAL A 258 8.51 -6.78 14.09
C VAL A 258 7.22 -7.16 13.39
N LEU A 259 6.30 -6.21 13.26
CA LEU A 259 5.03 -6.40 12.58
C LEU A 259 5.05 -5.72 11.21
N LYS A 260 4.70 -6.47 10.16
CA LYS A 260 4.46 -5.95 8.82
C LYS A 260 3.02 -6.23 8.42
N THR A 261 2.18 -5.20 8.37
CA THR A 261 0.77 -5.31 8.01
C THR A 261 0.53 -4.82 6.59
N PHE A 262 -0.25 -5.57 5.81
CA PHE A 262 -0.64 -5.19 4.45
C PHE A 262 -1.98 -5.84 4.06
N LEU A 263 -2.67 -5.25 3.10
CA LEU A 263 -3.83 -5.83 2.45
C LEU A 263 -3.39 -6.69 1.27
N ALA A 264 -4.04 -7.83 1.07
CA ALA A 264 -3.85 -8.66 -0.11
C ALA A 264 -5.18 -9.26 -0.59
N SER A 265 -5.23 -9.67 -1.86
CA SER A 265 -6.30 -10.58 -2.29
C SER A 265 -6.03 -11.97 -1.72
N SER A 266 -7.06 -12.66 -1.25
CA SER A 266 -6.91 -14.03 -0.72
C SER A 266 -6.36 -14.99 -1.77
N ARG A 267 -6.66 -14.76 -3.06
CA ARG A 267 -6.11 -15.55 -4.17
C ARG A 267 -4.59 -15.38 -4.28
N SER A 268 -4.10 -14.15 -4.30
CA SER A 268 -2.65 -13.85 -4.39
C SER A 268 -1.92 -14.38 -3.17
N PHE A 269 -2.50 -14.17 -1.97
CA PHE A 269 -1.95 -14.66 -0.72
C PHE A 269 -1.86 -16.19 -0.70
N LYS A 270 -2.97 -16.90 -0.97
CA LYS A 270 -2.97 -18.37 -1.04
C LYS A 270 -2.04 -18.91 -2.13
N HIS A 271 -1.92 -18.22 -3.26
CA HIS A 271 -0.96 -18.60 -4.28
C HIS A 271 0.48 -18.55 -3.73
N SER A 272 0.86 -17.44 -3.08
CA SER A 272 2.18 -17.32 -2.44
C SER A 272 2.42 -18.40 -1.38
N ILE A 273 1.43 -18.68 -0.52
CA ILE A 273 1.51 -19.77 0.47
C ILE A 273 1.70 -21.14 -0.18
N SER A 274 1.02 -21.42 -1.31
CA SER A 274 1.17 -22.68 -2.04
C SER A 274 2.58 -22.89 -2.59
N GLN A 275 3.25 -21.79 -2.98
CA GLN A 275 4.60 -21.80 -3.54
C GLN A 275 5.70 -21.68 -2.47
N ASN A 276 5.34 -21.41 -1.21
CA ASN A 276 6.30 -21.23 -0.14
C ASN A 276 6.94 -22.58 0.24
N ALA A 277 8.19 -22.81 -0.18
CA ALA A 277 8.89 -24.08 0.04
C ALA A 277 9.30 -24.31 1.51
N LEU A 278 9.46 -23.23 2.28
CA LEU A 278 9.92 -23.28 3.68
C LEU A 278 8.77 -23.51 4.66
N LEU A 279 7.55 -23.12 4.29
CA LEU A 279 6.38 -23.31 5.15
C LEU A 279 6.02 -24.78 5.29
N ASP A 280 5.92 -25.22 6.55
CA ASP A 280 5.53 -26.59 6.93
C ASP A 280 4.24 -27.05 6.23
N LYS A 281 4.18 -28.33 5.88
CA LYS A 281 3.06 -28.92 5.13
C LYS A 281 1.74 -28.76 5.87
N THR A 282 1.72 -28.98 7.19
CA THR A 282 0.50 -28.89 8.01
C THR A 282 0.02 -27.44 8.08
N ALA A 283 0.92 -26.51 8.37
CA ALA A 283 0.61 -25.07 8.41
C ALA A 283 0.07 -24.60 7.06
N LYS A 284 0.71 -25.02 5.96
CA LYS A 284 0.30 -24.72 4.59
C LYS A 284 -1.10 -25.24 4.27
N GLU A 285 -1.40 -26.50 4.61
CA GLU A 285 -2.72 -27.10 4.40
C GLU A 285 -3.82 -26.36 5.19
N LEU A 286 -3.54 -25.97 6.45
CA LEU A 286 -4.47 -25.20 7.28
C LEU A 286 -4.79 -23.83 6.66
N ILE A 287 -3.76 -23.04 6.30
CA ILE A 287 -3.96 -21.71 5.69
C ILE A 287 -4.71 -21.81 4.36
N LEU A 288 -4.34 -22.76 3.50
CA LEU A 288 -4.98 -22.96 2.20
C LEU A 288 -6.43 -23.41 2.35
N GLY A 289 -6.72 -24.22 3.37
CA GLY A 289 -8.07 -24.69 3.72
C GLY A 289 -8.98 -23.62 4.33
N THR A 290 -8.43 -22.58 4.95
CA THR A 290 -9.22 -21.49 5.57
C THR A 290 -10.05 -20.73 4.54
N ALA A 291 -11.35 -20.62 4.77
CA ALA A 291 -12.22 -19.77 3.97
C ALA A 291 -11.81 -18.30 4.15
N MET A 292 -11.56 -17.61 3.05
CA MET A 292 -11.14 -16.21 3.06
C MET A 292 -12.02 -15.40 2.09
N PRO A 293 -12.44 -14.19 2.45
CA PRO A 293 -13.11 -13.26 1.53
C PRO A 293 -12.16 -12.85 0.39
N LYS A 294 -12.63 -12.01 -0.53
CA LYS A 294 -11.80 -11.53 -1.64
C LYS A 294 -10.54 -10.79 -1.16
N PHE A 295 -10.67 -9.97 -0.12
CA PHE A 295 -9.59 -9.18 0.44
C PHE A 295 -9.42 -9.48 1.93
N ILE A 296 -8.17 -9.60 2.35
CA ILE A 296 -7.77 -9.91 3.72
C ILE A 296 -6.67 -8.94 4.13
N TRP A 297 -6.66 -8.59 5.41
CA TRP A 297 -5.48 -8.00 6.04
C TRP A 297 -4.58 -9.11 6.53
N VAL A 298 -3.29 -8.97 6.29
CA VAL A 298 -2.26 -9.90 6.73
C VAL A 298 -1.26 -9.12 7.54
N THR A 299 -1.00 -9.57 8.76
CA THR A 299 0.15 -9.12 9.54
C THR A 299 1.15 -10.26 9.65
N GLU A 300 2.32 -10.09 9.05
CA GLU A 300 3.46 -10.98 9.24
C GLU A 300 4.19 -10.59 10.52
N ILE A 301 4.53 -11.60 11.32
CA ILE A 301 5.24 -11.47 12.59
C ILE A 301 6.65 -12.03 12.38
N THR A 302 7.64 -11.21 12.66
CA THR A 302 9.06 -11.55 12.47
C THR A 302 9.91 -10.90 13.56
N ASP A 303 11.22 -11.02 13.44
CA ASP A 303 12.23 -10.28 14.20
C ASP A 303 13.24 -9.66 13.22
N LYS A 304 14.21 -8.88 13.72
CA LYS A 304 15.21 -8.23 12.85
C LYS A 304 16.05 -9.26 12.07
N ALA A 305 16.38 -10.41 12.67
CA ALA A 305 17.26 -11.40 12.07
C ALA A 305 16.56 -12.17 10.94
N MET A 306 15.31 -12.56 11.14
CA MET A 306 14.48 -13.17 10.11
C MET A 306 14.13 -12.17 9.01
N LEU A 307 13.80 -10.93 9.35
CA LEU A 307 13.50 -9.89 8.37
C LEU A 307 14.70 -9.57 7.46
N ALA A 308 15.93 -9.66 7.96
CA ALA A 308 17.15 -9.52 7.15
C ALA A 308 17.29 -10.59 6.05
N ASN A 309 16.51 -11.67 6.13
CA ASN A 309 16.49 -12.77 5.17
C ASN A 309 15.12 -12.92 4.49
N ASP A 310 14.24 -11.90 4.60
CA ASP A 310 12.87 -11.92 4.09
C ASP A 310 12.05 -13.11 4.63
N LEU A 311 12.28 -13.46 5.89
CA LEU A 311 11.60 -14.53 6.61
C LEU A 311 10.68 -13.97 7.71
N CYS A 312 9.65 -14.74 8.03
CA CYS A 312 8.78 -14.55 9.18
C CYS A 312 8.47 -15.90 9.83
N ASN A 313 7.98 -15.88 11.07
CA ASN A 313 7.60 -17.09 11.81
C ASN A 313 6.22 -16.96 12.45
N GLY A 314 5.43 -16.00 11.99
CA GLY A 314 4.05 -15.84 12.41
C GLY A 314 3.23 -15.00 11.45
N LEU A 315 1.92 -15.16 11.56
CA LEU A 315 0.95 -14.62 10.64
C LEU A 315 -0.36 -14.36 11.39
N VAL A 316 -0.99 -13.22 11.16
CA VAL A 316 -2.39 -12.96 11.49
C VAL A 316 -3.12 -12.61 10.21
N VAL A 317 -4.24 -13.29 9.95
CA VAL A 317 -5.10 -13.06 8.79
C VAL A 317 -6.46 -12.60 9.27
N LEU A 318 -6.87 -11.42 8.83
CA LEU A 318 -8.14 -10.80 9.17
C LEU A 318 -9.01 -10.61 7.92
N ASP A 319 -10.32 -10.76 8.06
CA ASP A 319 -11.32 -10.43 7.06
C ASP A 319 -11.37 -8.91 6.85
N ALA A 320 -11.13 -8.44 5.63
CA ALA A 320 -11.20 -7.00 5.33
C ALA A 320 -12.62 -6.51 4.98
N THR A 321 -13.59 -7.42 4.88
CA THR A 321 -14.92 -7.23 4.28
C THR A 321 -16.09 -7.38 5.25
N GLU A 322 -15.86 -7.74 6.50
CA GLU A 322 -16.91 -7.83 7.53
C GLU A 322 -16.59 -6.90 8.71
N PRO A 323 -17.32 -5.77 8.87
CA PRO A 323 -17.03 -4.79 9.92
C PRO A 323 -17.54 -5.17 11.31
N ARG A 324 -18.38 -6.22 11.46
CA ARG A 324 -19.15 -6.46 12.70
C ARG A 324 -18.74 -7.67 13.56
N LYS A 325 -17.78 -8.49 13.12
CA LYS A 325 -17.29 -9.66 13.89
C LYS A 325 -15.80 -9.54 14.14
N THR A 326 -15.28 -10.23 15.15
CA THR A 326 -13.84 -10.46 15.32
C THR A 326 -13.34 -11.19 14.06
N GLY A 327 -12.86 -10.40 13.09
CA GLY A 327 -12.57 -10.86 11.73
C GLY A 327 -11.34 -11.76 11.61
N VAL A 328 -10.85 -12.37 12.70
CA VAL A 328 -9.67 -13.23 12.68
C VAL A 328 -10.02 -14.54 11.98
N LEU A 329 -9.41 -14.77 10.81
CA LEU A 329 -9.61 -15.97 9.99
C LEU A 329 -8.60 -17.05 10.36
N ALA A 330 -7.34 -16.65 10.53
CA ALA A 330 -6.25 -17.53 10.91
C ALA A 330 -5.17 -16.74 11.65
N CYS A 331 -4.54 -17.38 12.63
CA CYS A 331 -3.35 -16.88 13.28
C CYS A 331 -2.37 -18.03 13.46
N ILE A 332 -1.11 -17.81 13.09
CA ILE A 332 0.00 -18.73 13.29
C ILE A 332 1.05 -18.00 14.10
N VAL A 333 1.42 -18.52 15.26
CA VAL A 333 2.44 -17.91 16.11
C VAL A 333 2.91 -18.92 17.15
N GLU A 334 4.20 -18.90 17.50
CA GLU A 334 4.77 -19.78 18.54
C GLU A 334 4.38 -21.25 18.35
N SER A 335 4.47 -21.76 17.11
CA SER A 335 4.09 -23.14 16.78
C SER A 335 2.62 -23.49 17.08
N ASN A 336 1.74 -22.50 17.11
CA ASN A 336 0.30 -22.69 17.27
C ASN A 336 -0.45 -22.14 16.06
N TYR A 337 -1.41 -22.92 15.56
CA TYR A 337 -2.46 -22.45 14.68
C TYR A 337 -3.71 -22.14 15.49
N ILE A 338 -4.17 -20.90 15.40
CA ILE A 338 -5.33 -20.36 16.11
C ILE A 338 -6.36 -19.92 15.07
N THR A 339 -7.58 -20.41 15.17
CA THR A 339 -8.70 -19.97 14.33
C THR A 339 -9.98 -19.83 15.14
N LEU A 340 -10.88 -18.94 14.69
CA LEU A 340 -12.21 -18.77 15.25
C LEU A 340 -13.18 -19.65 14.47
N ASN A 341 -13.65 -20.74 15.09
CA ASN A 341 -14.66 -21.61 14.48
C ASN A 341 -16.01 -21.40 15.16
N PHE A 342 -16.90 -20.66 14.48
CA PHE A 342 -18.29 -20.29 14.84
C PHE A 342 -18.48 -19.56 16.20
N THR A 343 -17.90 -20.03 17.29
CA THR A 343 -17.92 -19.42 18.64
C THR A 343 -16.73 -19.81 19.54
N ALA A 344 -15.78 -20.63 19.08
CA ALA A 344 -14.68 -21.13 19.91
C ALA A 344 -13.31 -20.94 19.24
N ILE A 345 -12.30 -20.58 20.04
CA ILE A 345 -10.90 -20.59 19.64
C ILE A 345 -10.45 -22.04 19.54
N THR A 346 -10.00 -22.46 18.35
CA THR A 346 -9.37 -23.77 18.16
C THR A 346 -7.87 -23.57 18.04
N GLN A 347 -7.10 -24.31 18.85
CA GLN A 347 -5.64 -24.28 18.86
C GLN A 347 -5.09 -25.65 18.43
N ALA A 348 -4.17 -25.65 17.47
CA ALA A 348 -3.43 -26.84 17.07
C ALA A 348 -1.93 -26.57 17.14
N THR A 349 -1.15 -27.52 17.66
CA THR A 349 0.31 -27.42 17.68
C THR A 349 0.88 -27.75 16.30
N LEU A 350 1.85 -26.96 15.87
CA LEU A 350 2.54 -27.05 14.59
C LEU A 350 4.06 -27.20 14.81
N SER A 351 4.75 -27.80 13.86
CA SER A 351 6.21 -27.67 13.77
C SER A 351 6.53 -26.44 12.93
N LEU A 352 6.47 -25.24 13.52
CA LEU A 352 6.63 -24.01 12.77
C LEU A 352 8.11 -23.59 12.71
N GLN A 353 8.67 -23.58 11.50
CA GLN A 353 9.98 -23.01 11.20
C GLN A 353 9.78 -21.66 10.49
N PRO A 354 10.80 -20.77 10.48
CA PRO A 354 10.74 -19.56 9.67
C PRO A 354 10.45 -19.85 8.20
N PHE A 355 9.62 -19.03 7.58
CA PHE A 355 9.18 -19.18 6.19
C PHE A 355 9.21 -17.84 5.46
N SER A 356 9.26 -17.89 4.12
CA SER A 356 9.37 -16.69 3.28
C SER A 356 8.18 -15.76 3.45
N MET A 357 8.45 -14.46 3.54
CA MET A 357 7.44 -13.40 3.57
C MET A 357 6.72 -13.24 2.21
N TYR A 358 5.57 -12.57 2.23
CA TYR A 358 4.78 -12.29 1.05
C TYR A 358 5.29 -11.06 0.29
N GLU A 359 5.61 -11.24 -0.99
CA GLU A 359 6.23 -10.20 -1.84
C GLU A 359 5.40 -9.85 -3.10
N SER A 360 4.15 -10.31 -3.19
CA SER A 360 3.41 -10.20 -4.46
C SER A 360 2.76 -8.84 -4.74
N ASN A 361 2.67 -7.96 -3.74
CA ASN A 361 2.00 -6.67 -3.87
C ASN A 361 2.81 -5.65 -4.69
N LEU A 362 4.06 -5.39 -4.28
CA LEU A 362 5.00 -4.53 -4.98
C LEU A 362 5.96 -5.38 -5.81
N LYS A 363 6.23 -4.99 -7.05
CA LYS A 363 7.10 -5.72 -7.96
C LYS A 363 8.46 -5.04 -8.07
N PRO A 364 9.57 -5.79 -7.93
CA PRO A 364 10.89 -5.27 -8.23
C PRO A 364 10.98 -5.00 -9.74
N ILE A 365 11.55 -3.86 -10.12
CA ILE A 365 11.75 -3.50 -11.53
C ILE A 365 13.11 -2.82 -11.71
#